data_AF-A0A813D6W9-F1
#
_entry.id   AF-A0A813D6W9-F1
#
_cell.length_a   1.000
_cell.length_b   1.000
_cell.length_c   1.000
_cell.angle_alpha   90.00
_cell.angle_beta   90.00
_cell.angle_gamma   90.00
#
_symmetry.space_group_name_H-M   'P 1'
#
loop_
_entity.id
_entity.type
_entity.pdbx_description
1 polymer ?
#
loop_
_entity_poly.entity_id
_entity_poly.type
_entity_poly.pdbx_seq_one_letter_code
_entity_poly.pdbx_strand_id
1 'polypeptide(L)'
;VAPTRPATAEYSAPLPPVPVFASPPRPRQPPPRSPEEAAVRLQRWYRNNARRRRFLTVVNRARRRRRYLDERRRVAQRVYAGEADVEEMKARLALPGGYKLVSRWKDGREAEAATRVQNLWRSMRAKKQLVQLVGQQVREEAARRLQAFARRNRRKQRQSLLARSAAENPCWRPVDTDRLSRHAEEIISKRRQHHASMCRGFNEVELRKQAEARYRELTDGVGRWRYDVWRSLLQREQTKEMIQALEGSSWDRPSPYSVCSATLLKDAEEKHRERKAAYRQDRQVGAESGGAWDSGTPV
;
A
#
# COMPACT_ATOMS: atom_id res chain seq x y z
N VAL A 1 20.37 -40.58 41.69
CA VAL A 1 20.42 -40.78 40.23
C VAL A 1 19.04 -40.45 39.68
N ALA A 2 18.87 -39.25 39.13
CA ALA A 2 17.60 -38.78 38.58
C ALA A 2 17.69 -38.85 37.04
N PRO A 3 16.66 -39.32 36.32
CA PRO A 3 16.70 -39.36 34.87
C PRO A 3 16.47 -37.95 34.30
N THR A 4 17.49 -37.42 33.67
CA THR A 4 17.46 -36.26 32.78
C THR A 4 16.58 -36.57 31.58
N ARG A 5 15.48 -35.84 31.41
CA ARG A 5 14.70 -35.83 30.17
C ARG A 5 15.50 -35.12 29.07
N PRO A 6 15.61 -35.67 27.85
CA PRO A 6 16.21 -34.96 26.73
C PRO A 6 15.26 -33.85 26.27
N ALA A 7 15.82 -32.63 26.13
CA ALA A 7 15.14 -31.50 25.53
C ALA A 7 15.10 -31.69 24.01
N THR A 8 13.96 -32.15 23.49
CA THR A 8 13.66 -32.04 22.06
C THR A 8 13.29 -30.59 21.77
N ALA A 9 14.27 -29.81 21.32
CA ALA A 9 14.05 -28.52 20.69
C ALA A 9 13.42 -28.76 19.31
N GLU A 10 12.10 -28.90 19.28
CA GLU A 10 11.35 -28.82 18.02
C GLU A 10 11.43 -27.38 17.51
N TYR A 11 12.34 -27.16 16.56
CA TYR A 11 12.40 -25.97 15.72
C TYR A 11 11.11 -25.90 14.89
N SER A 12 10.04 -25.34 15.47
CA SER A 12 8.83 -24.99 14.74
C SER A 12 9.14 -23.78 13.87
N ALA A 13 9.56 -24.04 12.63
CA ALA A 13 9.64 -23.03 11.59
C ALA A 13 8.28 -22.31 11.46
N PRO A 14 8.25 -20.97 11.39
CA PRO A 14 7.01 -20.25 11.18
C PRO A 14 6.43 -20.66 9.82
N LEU A 15 5.27 -21.32 9.86
CA LEU A 15 4.52 -21.66 8.65
C LEU A 15 4.30 -20.39 7.81
N PRO A 16 4.48 -20.44 6.49
CA PRO A 16 4.26 -19.30 5.62
C PRO A 16 2.81 -18.82 5.76
N PRO A 17 2.56 -17.50 5.65
CA PRO A 17 1.21 -16.95 5.75
C PRO A 17 0.32 -17.62 4.70
N VAL A 18 -0.73 -18.29 5.17
CA VAL A 18 -1.74 -18.90 4.31
C VAL A 18 -2.28 -17.78 3.40
N PRO A 19 -2.19 -17.91 2.07
CA PRO A 19 -2.76 -16.92 1.17
C PRO A 19 -4.25 -16.82 1.47
N VAL A 20 -4.68 -15.61 1.83
CA VAL A 20 -6.10 -15.30 1.99
C VAL A 20 -6.72 -15.48 0.62
N PHE A 21 -7.31 -16.65 0.36
CA PHE A 21 -8.12 -16.89 -0.82
C PHE A 21 -9.30 -15.94 -0.76
N ALA A 22 -9.15 -14.78 -1.40
CA ALA A 22 -10.22 -13.84 -1.62
C ALA A 22 -11.30 -14.60 -2.39
N SER A 23 -12.43 -14.87 -1.71
CA SER A 23 -13.56 -15.50 -2.35
C SER A 23 -13.91 -14.70 -3.61
N PRO A 24 -14.06 -15.33 -4.78
CA PRO A 24 -14.32 -14.61 -6.01
C PRO A 24 -15.55 -13.71 -5.83
N PRO A 25 -15.52 -12.47 -6.36
CA PRO A 25 -16.62 -11.53 -6.20
C PRO A 25 -17.90 -12.17 -6.73
N ARG A 26 -18.94 -12.22 -5.89
CA ARG A 26 -20.23 -12.77 -6.31
C ARG A 26 -20.71 -12.05 -7.57
N PRO A 27 -21.19 -12.77 -8.59
CA PRO A 27 -21.71 -12.16 -9.81
C PRO A 27 -22.81 -11.17 -9.43
N ARG A 28 -22.69 -9.92 -9.90
CA ARG A 28 -23.68 -8.88 -9.68
C ARG A 28 -24.96 -9.30 -10.39
N GLN A 29 -26.04 -9.49 -9.63
CA GLN A 29 -27.33 -9.81 -10.22
C GLN A 29 -27.81 -8.62 -11.06
N PRO A 30 -28.40 -8.86 -12.25
CA PRO A 30 -28.91 -7.79 -13.09
C PRO A 30 -30.02 -7.01 -12.36
N PRO A 31 -30.15 -5.69 -12.60
CA PRO A 31 -31.21 -4.88 -12.01
C PRO A 31 -32.61 -5.43 -12.39
N PRO A 32 -33.62 -5.27 -11.53
CA PRO A 32 -34.98 -5.68 -11.85
C PRO A 32 -35.51 -4.89 -13.06
N ARG A 33 -36.26 -5.54 -13.95
CA ARG A 33 -36.77 -4.93 -15.19
C ARG A 33 -38.13 -4.26 -15.00
N SER A 34 -38.86 -4.62 -13.94
CA SER A 34 -40.19 -4.07 -13.61
C SER A 34 -40.34 -3.78 -12.11
N PRO A 35 -41.26 -2.87 -11.73
CA PRO A 35 -41.56 -2.61 -10.31
C PRO A 35 -42.10 -3.84 -9.58
N GLU A 36 -42.85 -4.71 -10.26
CA GLU A 36 -43.37 -5.96 -9.71
C GLU A 36 -42.24 -6.95 -9.40
N GLU A 37 -41.27 -7.10 -10.30
CA GLU A 37 -40.08 -7.92 -10.06
C GLU A 37 -39.27 -7.40 -8.87
N ALA A 38 -39.16 -6.07 -8.73
CA ALA A 38 -38.49 -5.46 -7.60
C ALA A 38 -39.22 -5.77 -6.28
N ALA A 39 -40.55 -5.69 -6.26
CA ALA A 39 -41.36 -6.04 -5.10
C ALA A 39 -41.20 -7.52 -4.70
N VAL A 40 -41.23 -8.44 -5.66
CA VAL A 40 -41.01 -9.89 -5.40
C VAL A 40 -39.60 -10.14 -4.86
N ARG A 41 -38.57 -9.48 -5.40
CA ARG A 41 -37.19 -9.58 -4.89
C ARG A 41 -37.08 -9.07 -3.46
N LEU A 42 -37.70 -7.94 -3.14
CA LEU A 42 -37.75 -7.41 -1.77
C LEU A 42 -38.46 -8.38 -0.82
N GLN A 43 -39.63 -8.91 -1.20
CA GLN A 43 -40.34 -9.89 -0.38
C GLN A 43 -39.52 -11.16 -0.15
N ARG A 44 -38.85 -11.69 -1.18
CA ARG A 44 -37.94 -12.84 -1.06
C ARG A 44 -36.77 -12.52 -0.13
N TRP A 45 -36.19 -11.33 -0.24
CA TRP A 45 -35.11 -10.88 0.64
C TRP A 45 -35.56 -10.81 2.10
N TYR A 46 -36.72 -10.20 2.39
CA TYR A 46 -37.28 -10.14 3.74
C TYR A 46 -37.57 -11.53 4.31
N ARG A 47 -38.19 -12.42 3.51
CA ARG A 47 -38.47 -13.81 3.90
C ARG A 47 -37.18 -14.59 4.18
N ASN A 48 -36.17 -14.48 3.31
CA ASN A 48 -34.87 -15.12 3.52
C ASN A 48 -34.15 -14.60 4.76
N ASN A 49 -34.20 -13.28 5.00
CA ASN A 49 -33.65 -12.69 6.21
C ASN A 49 -34.38 -13.13 7.47
N ALA A 50 -35.71 -13.22 7.44
CA ALA A 50 -36.49 -13.72 8.58
C ALA A 50 -36.15 -15.19 8.88
N ARG A 51 -36.05 -16.04 7.86
CA ARG A 51 -35.60 -17.45 8.01
C ARG A 51 -34.18 -17.53 8.57
N ARG A 52 -33.25 -16.73 8.04
CA ARG A 52 -31.87 -16.65 8.54
C ARG A 52 -31.82 -16.21 10.00
N ARG A 53 -32.60 -15.20 10.39
CA ARG A 53 -32.71 -14.76 11.79
C ARG A 53 -33.20 -15.89 12.69
N ARG A 54 -34.28 -16.59 12.30
CA ARG A 54 -34.78 -17.76 13.06
C ARG A 54 -33.73 -18.86 13.18
N PHE A 55 -33.06 -19.21 12.08
CA PHE A 55 -31.97 -20.18 12.08
C PHE A 55 -30.83 -19.78 13.04
N LEU A 56 -30.36 -18.53 12.96
CA LEU A 56 -29.34 -18.01 13.86
C LEU A 56 -29.79 -18.02 15.32
N THR A 57 -31.07 -17.75 15.60
CA THR A 57 -31.63 -17.87 16.96
C THR A 57 -31.54 -19.31 17.46
N VAL A 58 -31.87 -20.31 16.65
CA VAL A 58 -31.75 -21.73 16.99
C VAL A 58 -30.29 -22.11 17.23
N VAL A 59 -29.37 -21.73 16.34
CA VAL A 59 -27.93 -21.98 16.49
C VAL A 59 -27.39 -21.32 17.77
N ASN A 60 -27.77 -20.09 18.05
CA ASN A 60 -27.34 -19.37 19.25
C ASN A 60 -27.95 -19.96 20.52
N ARG A 61 -29.17 -20.50 20.47
CA ARG A 61 -29.78 -21.25 21.58
C ARG A 61 -29.00 -22.55 21.83
N ALA A 62 -28.68 -23.30 20.78
CA ALA A 62 -27.88 -24.53 20.90
C ALA A 62 -26.47 -24.25 21.47
N ARG A 63 -25.80 -23.20 20.99
CA ARG A 63 -24.50 -22.75 21.54
C ARG A 63 -24.60 -22.38 23.01
N ARG A 64 -25.62 -21.63 23.41
CA ARG A 64 -25.86 -21.28 24.83
C ARG A 64 -26.12 -22.53 25.67
N ARG A 65 -26.95 -23.46 25.19
CA ARG A 65 -27.23 -24.73 25.89
C ARG A 65 -25.96 -25.56 26.07
N ARG A 66 -25.12 -25.68 25.04
CA ARG A 66 -23.83 -26.37 25.15
C ARG A 66 -22.92 -25.74 26.19
N ARG A 67 -22.74 -24.41 26.16
CA ARG A 67 -21.95 -23.69 27.18
C ARG A 67 -22.45 -23.95 28.59
N TYR A 68 -23.77 -23.88 28.79
CA TYR A 68 -24.39 -24.17 30.08
C TYR A 68 -24.13 -25.61 30.55
N LEU A 69 -24.25 -26.59 29.66
CA LEU A 69 -23.98 -27.99 29.99
C LEU A 69 -22.50 -28.22 30.29
N ASP A 70 -21.60 -27.60 29.53
CA ASP A 70 -20.16 -27.68 29.77
C ASP A 70 -19.79 -27.01 31.11
N GLU A 71 -20.41 -25.88 31.46
CA GLU A 71 -20.28 -25.24 32.77
C GLU A 71 -20.78 -26.15 33.90
N ARG A 72 -21.97 -26.77 33.74
CA ARG A 72 -22.51 -27.75 34.70
C ARG A 72 -21.58 -28.95 34.87
N ARG A 73 -21.05 -29.51 33.78
CA ARG A 73 -20.07 -30.61 33.82
C ARG A 73 -18.81 -30.21 34.55
N ARG A 74 -18.28 -29.01 34.30
CA ARG A 74 -17.10 -28.48 35.02
C ARG A 74 -17.38 -28.26 36.51
N VAL A 75 -18.58 -27.83 36.88
CA VAL A 75 -18.97 -27.72 38.30
C VAL A 75 -19.03 -29.10 38.93
N ALA A 76 -19.70 -30.06 38.30
CA ALA A 76 -19.79 -31.43 38.81
C ALA A 76 -18.41 -32.09 38.96
N GLN A 77 -17.53 -31.95 37.96
CA GLN A 77 -16.15 -32.44 38.01
C GLN A 77 -15.35 -31.80 39.15
N ARG A 78 -15.56 -30.51 39.44
CA ARG A 78 -14.91 -29.84 40.58
C ARG A 78 -15.43 -30.33 41.92
N VAL A 79 -16.74 -30.56 42.05
CA VAL A 79 -17.32 -31.12 43.28
C VAL A 79 -16.77 -32.51 43.52
N TYR A 80 -16.79 -33.37 42.50
CA TYR A 80 -16.23 -34.73 42.58
C TYR A 80 -14.73 -34.73 42.91
N ALA A 81 -13.94 -33.86 42.28
CA ALA A 81 -12.52 -33.73 42.62
C ALA A 81 -12.33 -33.27 44.06
N GLY A 82 -13.17 -32.35 44.56
CA GLY A 82 -13.15 -31.92 45.96
C GLY A 82 -13.55 -33.03 46.94
N GLU A 83 -14.50 -33.88 46.58
CA GLU A 83 -14.87 -35.06 47.37
C GLU A 83 -13.71 -36.06 47.45
N ALA A 84 -13.07 -36.37 46.31
CA ALA A 84 -11.89 -37.23 46.26
C ALA A 84 -10.72 -36.65 47.08
N ASP A 85 -10.50 -35.33 47.01
CA ASP A 85 -9.50 -34.64 47.84
C ASP A 85 -9.80 -34.81 49.34
N VAL A 86 -11.07 -34.69 49.75
CA VAL A 86 -11.49 -34.84 51.15
C VAL A 86 -11.29 -36.27 51.64
N GLU A 87 -11.60 -37.27 50.82
CA GLU A 87 -11.33 -38.67 51.13
C GLU A 87 -9.84 -38.95 51.27
N GLU A 88 -9.01 -38.40 50.37
CA GLU A 88 -7.55 -38.51 50.46
C GLU A 88 -7.03 -37.83 51.75
N MET A 89 -7.57 -36.68 52.13
CA MET A 89 -7.21 -36.02 53.39
C MET A 89 -7.59 -36.85 54.61
N LYS A 90 -8.78 -37.47 54.62
CA LYS A 90 -9.20 -38.37 55.69
C LYS A 90 -8.26 -39.57 55.80
N ALA A 91 -7.89 -40.17 54.67
CA ALA A 91 -6.93 -41.28 54.64
C ALA A 91 -5.55 -40.87 55.17
N ARG A 92 -5.05 -39.69 54.79
CA ARG A 92 -3.78 -39.15 55.29
C ARG A 92 -3.81 -38.84 56.79
N LEU A 93 -4.92 -38.35 57.32
CA LEU A 93 -5.09 -38.08 58.75
C LEU A 93 -5.15 -39.37 59.59
N ALA A 94 -5.62 -40.47 59.01
CA ALA A 94 -5.63 -41.78 59.68
C ALA A 94 -4.23 -42.38 59.89
N LEU A 95 -3.21 -41.90 59.16
CA LEU A 95 -1.82 -42.33 59.34
C LEU A 95 -1.18 -41.66 60.57
N PRO A 96 -0.26 -42.36 61.28
CA PRO A 96 0.51 -41.75 62.37
C PRO A 96 1.28 -40.52 61.88
N GLY A 97 1.10 -39.38 62.54
CA GLY A 97 1.70 -38.11 62.12
C GLY A 97 1.07 -37.46 60.88
N GLY A 98 -0.10 -37.95 60.44
CA GLY A 98 -0.85 -37.46 59.28
C GLY A 98 -1.13 -35.96 59.27
N TYR A 99 -1.23 -35.33 60.45
CA TYR A 99 -1.41 -33.89 60.58
C TYR A 99 -0.27 -33.08 59.92
N LYS A 100 0.99 -33.55 60.00
CA LYS A 100 2.14 -32.88 59.36
C LYS A 100 2.06 -32.96 57.84
N LEU A 101 1.60 -34.10 57.31
CA LEU A 101 1.41 -34.32 55.87
C LEU A 101 0.28 -33.44 55.33
N VAL A 102 -0.82 -33.31 56.08
CA VAL A 102 -1.93 -32.40 55.75
C VAL A 102 -1.50 -30.94 55.78
N SER A 103 -0.71 -30.52 56.77
CA SER A 103 -0.19 -29.14 56.83
C SER A 103 0.65 -28.82 55.61
N ARG A 104 1.66 -29.64 55.30
CA ARG A 104 2.52 -29.45 54.10
C ARG A 104 1.72 -29.42 52.80
N TRP A 105 0.68 -30.24 52.71
CA TRP A 105 -0.19 -30.25 51.54
C TRP A 105 -1.03 -28.98 51.42
N LYS A 106 -1.54 -28.44 52.54
CA LYS A 106 -2.24 -27.14 52.55
C LYS A 106 -1.30 -26.01 52.13
N ASP A 107 -0.08 -25.98 52.69
CA ASP A 107 0.93 -24.97 52.36
C ASP A 107 1.28 -25.00 50.86
N GLY A 108 1.41 -26.20 50.27
CA GLY A 108 1.63 -26.38 48.83
C GLY A 108 0.49 -25.83 47.97
N ARG A 109 -0.77 -26.07 48.36
CA ARG A 109 -1.95 -25.52 47.66
C ARG A 109 -2.03 -24.00 47.75
N GLU A 110 -1.72 -23.44 48.92
CA GLU A 110 -1.70 -21.98 49.11
C GLU A 110 -0.62 -21.34 48.24
N ALA A 111 0.57 -21.95 48.15
CA ALA A 111 1.64 -21.51 47.26
C ALA A 111 1.25 -21.60 45.77
N GLU A 112 0.60 -22.69 45.35
CA GLU A 112 0.08 -22.84 43.98
C GLU A 112 -1.01 -21.79 43.68
N ALA A 113 -1.94 -21.58 44.61
CA ALA A 113 -3.00 -20.58 44.46
C ALA A 113 -2.41 -19.17 44.32
N ALA A 114 -1.41 -18.83 45.15
CA ALA A 114 -0.69 -17.57 45.06
C ALA A 114 0.00 -17.42 43.69
N THR A 115 0.63 -18.47 43.19
CA THR A 115 1.30 -18.47 41.88
C THR A 115 0.29 -18.28 40.74
N ARG A 116 -0.89 -18.92 40.81
CA ARG A 116 -1.99 -18.73 39.84
C ARG A 116 -2.49 -17.29 39.85
N VAL A 117 -2.68 -16.68 41.03
CA VAL A 117 -3.10 -15.28 41.17
C VAL A 117 -2.04 -14.33 40.59
N GLN A 118 -0.76 -14.57 40.89
CA GLN A 118 0.35 -13.78 40.34
C GLN A 118 0.41 -13.87 38.81
N ASN A 119 0.26 -15.08 38.25
CA ASN A 119 0.25 -15.29 36.79
C ASN A 119 -0.96 -14.63 36.12
N LEU A 120 -2.14 -14.69 36.75
CA LEU A 120 -3.33 -14.00 36.28
C LEU A 120 -3.10 -12.48 36.25
N TRP A 121 -2.51 -11.93 37.31
CA TRP A 121 -2.22 -10.50 37.40
C TRP A 121 -1.21 -10.05 36.33
N ARG A 122 -0.14 -10.83 36.12
CA ARG A 122 0.83 -10.61 35.03
C ARG A 122 0.16 -10.65 33.66
N SER A 123 -0.71 -11.63 33.41
CA SER A 123 -1.48 -11.74 32.17
C SER A 123 -2.40 -10.54 31.95
N MET A 124 -3.13 -10.11 32.99
CA MET A 124 -4.00 -8.93 32.93
C MET A 124 -3.21 -7.66 32.62
N ARG A 125 -2.04 -7.48 33.25
CA ARG A 125 -1.14 -6.36 32.97
C ARG A 125 -0.63 -6.37 31.53
N ALA A 126 -0.19 -7.52 31.04
CA ALA A 126 0.26 -7.70 29.66
C ALA A 126 -0.87 -7.40 28.65
N LYS A 127 -2.10 -7.86 28.93
CA LYS A 127 -3.28 -7.54 28.10
C LYS A 127 -3.58 -6.04 28.09
N LYS A 128 -3.48 -5.36 29.23
CA LYS A 128 -3.69 -3.91 29.30
C LYS A 128 -2.65 -3.15 28.47
N GLN A 129 -1.39 -3.56 28.54
CA GLN A 129 -0.31 -3.00 27.71
C GLN A 129 -0.56 -3.25 26.22
N LEU A 130 -0.96 -4.46 25.83
CA LEU A 130 -1.28 -4.79 24.45
C LEU A 130 -2.43 -3.91 23.91
N VAL A 131 -3.49 -3.72 24.69
CA VAL A 131 -4.62 -2.85 24.30
C VAL A 131 -4.15 -1.41 24.10
N GLN A 132 -3.23 -0.90 24.94
CA GLN A 132 -2.65 0.43 24.78
C GLN A 132 -1.83 0.53 23.48
N LEU A 133 -0.97 -0.45 23.20
CA LEU A 133 -0.15 -0.50 21.98
C LEU A 133 -1.01 -0.57 20.72
N VAL A 134 -2.04 -1.43 20.71
CA VAL A 134 -2.99 -1.50 19.59
C VAL A 134 -3.73 -0.17 19.43
N GLY A 135 -4.12 0.47 20.55
CA GLY A 135 -4.72 1.80 20.51
C GLY A 135 -3.81 2.87 19.90
N GLN A 136 -2.50 2.82 20.18
CA GLN A 136 -1.50 3.71 19.57
C GLN A 136 -1.35 3.42 18.07
N GLN A 137 -1.23 2.16 17.68
CA GLN A 137 -1.14 1.77 16.27
C GLN A 137 -2.34 2.24 15.46
N VAL A 138 -3.56 2.08 15.98
CA VAL A 138 -4.78 2.58 15.31
C VAL A 138 -4.76 4.10 15.14
N ARG A 139 -4.28 4.85 16.14
CA ARG A 139 -4.15 6.31 16.04
C ARG A 139 -3.09 6.71 15.00
N GLU A 140 -1.96 6.04 14.97
CA GLU A 140 -0.91 6.26 13.97
C GLU A 140 -1.40 5.94 12.55
N GLU A 141 -2.10 4.83 12.36
CA GLU A 141 -2.70 4.47 11.08
C GLU A 141 -3.73 5.52 10.63
N ALA A 142 -4.59 5.98 11.53
CA ALA A 142 -5.53 7.06 11.25
C ALA A 142 -4.81 8.35 10.85
N ALA A 143 -3.74 8.73 11.56
CA ALA A 143 -2.91 9.88 11.22
C ALA A 143 -2.25 9.73 9.83
N ARG A 144 -1.70 8.54 9.51
CA ARG A 144 -1.14 8.24 8.18
C ARG A 144 -2.20 8.35 7.08
N ARG A 145 -3.42 7.86 7.31
CA ARG A 145 -4.53 7.99 6.36
C ARG A 145 -4.93 9.45 6.14
N LEU A 146 -5.00 10.26 7.21
CA LEU A 146 -5.28 11.70 7.11
C LEU A 146 -4.17 12.43 6.34
N GLN A 147 -2.91 12.13 6.62
CA GLN A 147 -1.78 12.69 5.87
C GLN A 147 -1.80 12.30 4.39
N ALA A 148 -2.10 11.02 4.08
CA ALA A 148 -2.23 10.55 2.71
C ALA A 148 -3.38 11.24 1.98
N PHE A 149 -4.51 11.43 2.65
CA PHE A 149 -5.65 12.18 2.13
C PHE A 149 -5.28 13.64 1.85
N ALA A 150 -4.63 14.32 2.80
CA ALA A 150 -4.16 15.69 2.62
C ALA A 150 -3.17 15.82 1.46
N ARG A 151 -2.21 14.88 1.32
CA ARG A 151 -1.29 14.82 0.17
C ARG A 151 -2.04 14.64 -1.15
N ARG A 152 -3.04 13.76 -1.19
CA ARG A 152 -3.88 13.53 -2.38
C ARG A 152 -4.69 14.77 -2.75
N ASN A 153 -5.27 15.47 -1.79
CA ASN A 153 -6.00 16.72 -2.03
C ASN A 153 -5.08 17.83 -2.53
N ARG A 154 -3.89 17.99 -1.93
CA ARG A 154 -2.88 18.94 -2.44
C ARG A 154 -2.50 18.63 -3.90
N ARG A 155 -2.33 17.35 -4.25
CA ARG A 155 -2.04 16.95 -5.65
C ARG A 155 -3.20 17.26 -6.60
N LYS A 156 -4.46 17.14 -6.16
CA LYS A 156 -5.63 17.51 -6.96
C LYS A 156 -5.77 19.02 -7.16
N GLN A 157 -5.40 19.82 -6.15
CA GLN A 157 -5.43 21.28 -6.23
C GLN A 157 -4.26 21.86 -7.04
N ARG A 158 -3.11 21.16 -7.08
CA ARG A 158 -2.03 21.50 -7.99
C ARG A 158 -2.46 21.22 -9.42
N GLN A 159 -2.57 22.27 -10.24
CA GLN A 159 -2.71 22.13 -11.69
C GLN A 159 -1.54 21.28 -12.23
N SER A 160 -1.82 20.36 -13.15
CA SER A 160 -0.76 19.55 -13.75
C SER A 160 0.22 20.45 -14.52
N LEU A 161 1.48 20.04 -14.58
CA LEU A 161 2.51 20.72 -15.39
C LEU A 161 2.05 21.00 -16.82
N LEU A 162 1.34 20.05 -17.42
CA LEU A 162 0.77 20.15 -18.75
C LEU A 162 -0.35 21.20 -18.82
N ALA A 163 -1.18 21.32 -17.78
CA ALA A 163 -2.22 22.34 -17.72
C ALA A 163 -1.63 23.75 -17.55
N ARG A 164 -0.56 23.88 -16.74
CA ARG A 164 0.17 25.15 -16.60
C ARG A 164 0.87 25.56 -17.89
N SER A 165 1.60 24.66 -18.53
CA SER A 165 2.29 24.95 -19.79
C SER A 165 1.32 25.23 -20.94
N ALA A 166 0.14 24.61 -20.95
CA ALA A 166 -0.92 24.93 -21.90
C ALA A 166 -1.48 26.35 -21.70
N ALA A 167 -1.69 26.79 -20.45
CA ALA A 167 -2.15 28.15 -20.14
C ALA A 167 -1.10 29.23 -20.50
N GLU A 168 0.19 28.91 -20.37
CA GLU A 168 1.28 29.79 -20.77
C GLU A 168 1.53 29.82 -22.28
N ASN A 169 0.96 28.89 -23.05
CA ASN A 169 1.25 28.76 -24.48
C ASN A 169 0.63 29.90 -25.31
N PRO A 170 1.44 30.73 -25.98
CA PRO A 170 0.96 31.87 -26.76
C PRO A 170 0.15 31.48 -28.01
N CYS A 171 0.21 30.21 -28.44
CA CYS A 171 -0.52 29.67 -29.59
C CYS A 171 -1.97 29.28 -29.25
N TRP A 172 -2.29 29.10 -27.97
CA TRP A 172 -3.61 28.67 -27.49
C TRP A 172 -4.39 29.80 -26.81
N ARG A 173 -3.77 30.97 -26.68
CA ARG A 173 -4.45 32.18 -26.18
C ARG A 173 -5.36 32.75 -27.25
N PRO A 174 -6.57 33.23 -26.88
CA PRO A 174 -7.41 33.97 -27.81
C PRO A 174 -6.61 35.17 -28.36
N VAL A 175 -6.84 35.49 -29.64
CA VAL A 175 -6.11 36.56 -30.30
C VAL A 175 -6.79 37.89 -29.95
N ASP A 176 -6.13 38.69 -29.11
CA ASP A 176 -6.62 40.01 -28.72
C ASP A 176 -6.51 41.02 -29.87
N THR A 177 -7.41 42.01 -29.91
CA THR A 177 -7.45 43.07 -30.94
C THR A 177 -6.14 43.86 -31.02
N ASP A 178 -5.50 44.10 -29.87
CA ASP A 178 -4.22 44.82 -29.77
C ASP A 178 -3.05 43.99 -30.31
N ARG A 179 -3.17 42.67 -30.29
CA ARG A 179 -2.16 41.77 -30.87
C ARG A 179 -2.29 41.72 -32.39
N LEU A 180 -3.53 41.79 -32.90
CA LEU A 180 -3.80 41.90 -34.32
C LEU A 180 -3.28 43.22 -34.90
N SER A 181 -3.48 44.35 -34.21
CA SER A 181 -3.00 45.66 -34.67
C SER A 181 -1.47 45.71 -34.75
N ARG A 182 -0.76 45.24 -33.71
CA ARG A 182 0.71 45.14 -33.72
C ARG A 182 1.22 44.23 -34.84
N HIS A 183 0.56 43.09 -35.04
CA HIS A 183 0.95 42.17 -36.12
C HIS A 183 0.66 42.76 -37.51
N ALA A 184 -0.41 43.54 -37.66
CA ALA A 184 -0.70 44.27 -38.89
C ALA A 184 0.36 45.35 -39.16
N GLU A 185 0.77 46.10 -38.14
CA GLU A 185 1.87 47.07 -38.22
C GLU A 185 3.21 46.41 -38.57
N GLU A 186 3.51 45.24 -38.00
CA GLU A 186 4.69 44.46 -38.38
C GLU A 186 4.64 43.98 -39.83
N ILE A 187 3.48 43.51 -40.31
CA ILE A 187 3.30 43.13 -41.72
C ILE A 187 3.53 44.34 -42.62
N ILE A 188 2.97 45.51 -42.26
CA ILE A 188 3.15 46.75 -43.02
C ILE A 188 4.63 47.17 -42.99
N SER A 189 5.31 47.08 -41.84
CA SER A 189 6.74 47.38 -41.70
C SER A 189 7.61 46.44 -42.53
N LYS A 190 7.36 45.12 -42.48
CA LYS A 190 8.04 44.12 -43.31
C LYS A 190 7.75 44.34 -44.80
N ARG A 191 6.51 44.70 -45.18
CA ARG A 191 6.18 45.09 -46.56
C ARG A 191 6.92 46.35 -47.00
N ARG A 192 7.09 47.33 -46.11
CA ARG A 192 7.91 48.52 -46.35
C ARG A 192 9.39 48.19 -46.53
N GLN A 193 9.91 47.22 -45.77
CA GLN A 193 11.28 46.71 -45.93
C GLN A 193 11.47 45.89 -47.22
N HIS A 194 10.42 45.20 -47.68
CA HIS A 194 10.41 44.41 -48.92
C HIS A 194 9.80 45.16 -50.13
N HIS A 195 9.88 46.49 -50.13
CA HIS A 195 9.31 47.31 -51.21
C HIS A 195 9.96 47.02 -52.58
N ALA A 196 9.29 47.46 -53.65
CA ALA A 196 9.54 47.20 -55.07
C ALA A 196 10.99 47.30 -55.58
N SER A 197 11.93 47.89 -54.83
CA SER A 197 13.35 47.94 -55.17
C SER A 197 14.03 46.56 -55.17
N MET A 198 13.50 45.57 -54.45
CA MET A 198 14.01 44.18 -54.44
C MET A 198 13.36 43.29 -55.52
N CYS A 199 12.37 43.81 -56.26
CA CYS A 199 11.63 43.07 -57.31
C CYS A 199 12.01 43.51 -58.73
N ARG A 200 13.13 44.23 -58.91
CA ARG A 200 13.66 44.52 -60.25
C ARG A 200 14.23 43.24 -60.86
N GLY A 201 13.55 42.69 -61.86
CA GLY A 201 14.03 41.57 -62.68
C GLY A 201 13.27 40.25 -62.56
N PHE A 202 12.25 40.16 -61.69
CA PHE A 202 11.39 38.97 -61.60
C PHE A 202 10.10 39.16 -62.41
N ASN A 203 9.73 38.15 -63.20
CA ASN A 203 8.43 38.13 -63.87
C ASN A 203 7.31 37.87 -62.87
N GLU A 204 6.09 38.35 -63.14
CA GLU A 204 4.93 38.21 -62.24
C GLU A 204 4.67 36.74 -61.84
N VAL A 205 4.91 35.81 -62.76
CA VAL A 205 4.77 34.37 -62.55
C VAL A 205 5.82 33.82 -61.56
N GLU A 206 7.04 34.35 -61.58
CA GLU A 206 8.11 33.94 -60.67
C GLU A 206 7.88 34.47 -59.26
N LEU A 207 7.38 35.71 -59.15
CA LEU A 207 6.96 36.28 -57.86
C LEU A 207 5.83 35.47 -57.23
N ARG A 208 4.83 35.04 -58.02
CA ARG A 208 3.76 34.14 -57.54
C ARG A 208 4.31 32.80 -57.08
N LYS A 209 5.19 32.16 -57.86
CA LYS A 209 5.84 30.89 -57.46
C LYS A 209 6.67 31.03 -56.20
N GLN A 210 7.41 32.14 -56.04
CA GLN A 210 8.23 32.39 -54.85
C GLN A 210 7.36 32.69 -53.62
N ALA A 211 6.26 33.42 -53.78
CA ALA A 211 5.29 33.65 -52.71
C ALA A 211 4.60 32.35 -52.28
N GLU A 212 4.21 31.50 -53.23
CA GLU A 212 3.65 30.18 -52.96
C GLU A 212 4.67 29.27 -52.26
N ALA A 213 5.93 29.26 -52.70
CA ALA A 213 6.99 28.49 -52.06
C ALA A 213 7.20 28.93 -50.60
N ARG A 214 7.31 30.24 -50.35
CA ARG A 214 7.45 30.79 -48.99
C ARG A 214 6.21 30.53 -48.12
N TYR A 215 5.02 30.56 -48.71
CA TYR A 215 3.80 30.22 -48.00
C TYR A 215 3.80 28.73 -47.60
N ARG A 216 4.22 27.83 -48.50
CA ARG A 216 4.36 26.39 -48.21
C ARG A 216 5.40 26.13 -47.13
N GLU A 217 6.57 26.76 -47.22
CA GLU A 217 7.62 26.69 -46.19
C GLU A 217 7.10 27.17 -44.82
N LEU A 218 6.30 28.24 -44.81
CA LEU A 218 5.67 28.75 -43.60
C LEU A 218 4.64 27.75 -43.05
N THR A 219 3.74 27.23 -43.88
CA THR A 219 2.73 26.25 -43.42
C THR A 219 3.36 24.97 -42.89
N ASP A 220 4.43 24.50 -43.54
CA ASP A 220 5.16 23.30 -43.13
C ASP A 220 6.01 23.55 -41.87
N GLY A 221 6.49 24.78 -41.68
CA GLY A 221 7.26 25.21 -40.52
C GLY A 221 6.42 25.50 -39.26
N VAL A 222 5.17 25.96 -39.42
CA VAL A 222 4.29 26.34 -38.29
C VAL A 222 4.02 25.18 -37.33
N GLY A 223 3.84 23.95 -37.86
CA GLY A 223 3.65 22.76 -37.03
C GLY A 223 4.86 22.45 -36.15
N ARG A 224 6.06 22.51 -36.74
CA ARG A 224 7.33 22.30 -36.01
C ARG A 224 7.57 23.39 -34.98
N TRP A 225 7.37 24.65 -35.37
CA TRP A 225 7.50 25.79 -34.47
C TRP A 225 6.56 25.69 -33.25
N ARG A 226 5.28 25.32 -33.46
CA ARG A 226 4.33 25.11 -32.35
C ARG A 226 4.79 24.00 -31.40
N TYR A 227 5.33 22.92 -31.96
CA TYR A 227 5.87 21.82 -31.18
C TYR A 227 7.09 22.26 -30.35
N ASP A 228 8.01 23.02 -30.94
CA ASP A 228 9.22 23.51 -30.26
C ASP A 228 8.90 24.53 -29.16
N VAL A 229 7.93 25.43 -29.41
CA VAL A 229 7.41 26.35 -28.38
C VAL A 229 6.76 25.58 -27.24
N TRP A 230 5.94 24.58 -27.53
CA TRP A 230 5.32 23.76 -26.48
C TRP A 230 6.35 22.97 -25.66
N ARG A 231 7.34 22.37 -26.34
CA ARG A 231 8.42 21.61 -25.71
C ARG A 231 9.27 22.50 -24.79
N SER A 232 9.64 23.69 -25.25
CA SER A 232 10.46 24.63 -24.46
C SER A 232 9.71 25.17 -23.24
N LEU A 233 8.40 25.46 -23.36
CA LEU A 233 7.57 25.85 -22.21
C LEU A 233 7.44 24.72 -21.19
N LEU A 234 7.22 23.48 -21.64
CA LEU A 234 7.16 22.32 -20.76
C LEU A 234 8.49 22.12 -20.01
N GLN A 235 9.62 22.26 -20.71
CA GLN A 235 10.95 22.19 -20.10
C GLN A 235 11.17 23.30 -19.07
N ARG A 236 10.78 24.54 -19.36
CA ARG A 236 10.86 25.66 -18.42
C ARG A 236 10.06 25.41 -17.15
N GLU A 237 8.83 24.91 -17.26
CA GLU A 237 8.00 24.58 -16.11
C GLU A 237 8.59 23.41 -15.29
N GLN A 238 9.15 22.39 -15.95
CA GLN A 238 9.89 21.32 -15.28
C GLN A 238 11.11 21.85 -14.51
N THR A 239 11.86 22.79 -15.10
CA THR A 239 13.02 23.41 -14.44
C THR A 239 12.59 24.26 -13.24
N LYS A 240 11.51 25.03 -13.34
CA LYS A 240 10.95 25.80 -12.21
C LYS A 240 10.51 24.89 -11.06
N GLU A 241 9.82 23.77 -11.35
CA GLU A 241 9.44 22.81 -10.31
C GLU A 241 10.66 22.14 -9.67
N MET A 242 11.69 21.85 -10.45
CA MET A 242 12.96 21.31 -9.94
C MET A 242 13.65 22.31 -9.01
N ILE A 243 13.75 23.59 -9.41
CA ILE A 243 14.33 24.66 -8.59
C ILE A 243 13.53 24.82 -7.28
N GLN A 244 12.20 24.92 -7.34
CA GLN A 244 11.36 25.02 -6.14
C GLN A 244 11.47 23.79 -5.22
N ALA A 245 11.64 22.59 -5.78
CA ALA A 245 11.84 21.37 -5.01
C ALA A 245 13.21 21.36 -4.31
N LEU A 246 14.25 21.95 -4.92
CA LEU A 246 15.59 22.05 -4.37
C LEU A 246 15.71 23.19 -3.34
N GLU A 247 15.10 24.34 -3.58
CA GLU A 247 15.12 25.50 -2.68
C GLU A 247 14.36 25.27 -1.36
N GLY A 248 13.40 24.34 -1.35
CA GLY A 248 12.63 23.97 -0.15
C GLY A 248 13.13 22.73 0.59
N SER A 249 14.18 22.05 0.11
CA SER A 249 14.67 20.80 0.69
C SER A 249 16.01 21.01 1.38
N SER A 250 16.06 20.81 2.70
CA SER A 250 17.33 20.60 3.38
C SER A 250 18.02 19.37 2.76
N TRP A 251 19.35 19.39 2.69
CA TRP A 251 20.19 18.33 2.10
C TRP A 251 19.96 16.93 2.71
N ASP A 252 19.26 16.84 3.84
CA ASP A 252 18.96 15.59 4.57
C ASP A 252 17.72 14.83 4.08
N ARG A 253 16.97 15.32 3.08
CA ARG A 253 15.82 14.58 2.50
C ARG A 253 16.09 14.18 1.05
N PRO A 254 15.95 12.89 0.69
CA PRO A 254 16.11 12.46 -0.68
C PRO A 254 15.07 13.15 -1.59
N SER A 255 15.53 13.62 -2.74
CA SER A 255 14.70 14.26 -3.77
C SER A 255 13.44 13.41 -4.05
N PRO A 256 12.24 14.02 -4.13
CA PRO A 256 11.02 13.27 -4.39
C PRO A 256 11.10 12.56 -5.74
N TYR A 257 10.99 11.23 -5.72
CA TYR A 257 11.02 10.28 -6.86
C TYR A 257 10.15 10.63 -8.09
N SER A 258 9.28 11.64 -8.01
CA SER A 258 8.46 12.10 -9.14
C SER A 258 9.14 13.14 -10.03
N VAL A 259 10.34 13.61 -9.68
CA VAL A 259 11.08 14.65 -10.41
C VAL A 259 12.46 14.11 -10.81
N CYS A 260 12.52 12.92 -11.39
CA CYS A 260 13.71 12.50 -12.13
C CYS A 260 13.49 12.94 -13.58
N SER A 261 14.29 13.91 -14.03
CA SER A 261 14.36 14.25 -15.45
C SER A 261 14.61 12.97 -16.27
N ALA A 262 14.04 12.88 -17.46
CA ALA A 262 14.22 11.70 -18.32
C ALA A 262 15.71 11.39 -18.60
N THR A 263 16.59 12.38 -18.47
CA THR A 263 18.05 12.21 -18.54
C THR A 263 18.60 11.50 -17.30
N LEU A 264 18.19 11.88 -16.09
CA LEU A 264 18.60 11.20 -14.85
C LEU A 264 18.05 9.76 -14.75
N LEU A 265 16.88 9.50 -15.33
CA LEU A 265 16.33 8.14 -15.45
C LEU A 265 17.16 7.27 -16.39
N LYS A 266 17.61 7.81 -17.53
CA LYS A 266 18.50 7.09 -18.44
C LYS A 266 19.84 6.76 -17.80
N ASP A 267 20.48 7.73 -17.13
CA ASP A 267 21.74 7.50 -16.42
C ASP A 267 21.57 6.48 -15.27
N ALA A 268 20.44 6.50 -14.57
CA ALA A 268 20.15 5.54 -13.50
C ALA A 268 19.88 4.13 -14.05
N GLU A 269 19.20 4.02 -15.19
CA GLU A 269 18.99 2.77 -15.90
C GLU A 269 20.30 2.19 -16.45
N GLU A 270 21.18 3.03 -17.01
CA GLU A 270 22.50 2.63 -17.49
C GLU A 270 23.37 2.13 -16.33
N LYS A 271 23.46 2.89 -15.22
CA LYS A 271 24.15 2.44 -14.00
C LYS A 271 23.53 1.19 -13.38
N HIS A 272 22.23 0.93 -13.59
CA HIS A 272 21.61 -0.31 -13.14
C HIS A 272 21.96 -1.49 -14.06
N ARG A 273 22.00 -1.28 -15.39
CA ARG A 273 22.47 -2.29 -16.35
C ARG A 273 23.92 -2.66 -16.12
N GLU A 274 24.80 -1.67 -15.89
CA GLU A 274 26.21 -1.88 -15.55
C GLU A 274 26.38 -2.71 -14.27
N ARG A 275 25.69 -2.35 -13.19
CA ARG A 275 25.71 -3.14 -11.94
C ARG A 275 25.21 -4.57 -12.13
N LYS A 276 24.17 -4.76 -12.96
CA LYS A 276 23.62 -6.08 -13.25
C LYS A 276 24.55 -6.92 -14.14
N ALA A 277 25.32 -6.27 -15.02
CA ALA A 277 26.36 -6.92 -15.83
C ALA A 277 27.56 -7.33 -14.97
N ALA A 278 28.05 -6.44 -14.09
CA ALA A 278 29.10 -6.75 -13.13
C ALA A 278 28.71 -7.93 -12.22
N TYR A 279 27.49 -7.92 -11.67
CA TYR A 279 27.00 -9.02 -10.83
C TYR A 279 26.89 -10.36 -11.57
N ARG A 280 26.66 -10.34 -12.89
CA ARG A 280 26.67 -11.56 -13.72
C ARG A 280 28.08 -12.07 -13.97
N GLN A 281 29.05 -11.18 -14.17
CA GLN A 281 30.46 -11.55 -14.30
C GLN A 281 30.99 -12.15 -12.99
N ASP A 282 30.72 -11.52 -11.83
CA ASP A 282 31.13 -12.05 -10.52
C ASP A 282 30.52 -13.43 -10.24
N ARG A 283 29.28 -13.66 -10.68
CA ARG A 283 28.61 -14.96 -10.53
C ARG A 283 29.18 -16.05 -11.45
N GLN A 284 29.74 -15.69 -12.61
CA GLN A 284 30.43 -16.63 -13.49
C GLN A 284 31.83 -16.97 -12.93
N VAL A 285 32.58 -15.97 -12.44
CA VAL A 285 33.89 -16.19 -11.81
C VAL A 285 33.78 -17.00 -10.51
N GLY A 286 32.73 -16.77 -9.70
CA GLY A 286 32.47 -17.54 -8.49
C GLY A 286 31.96 -18.97 -8.73
N ALA A 287 31.41 -19.28 -9.91
CA ALA A 287 30.96 -20.63 -10.25
C ALA A 287 32.12 -21.53 -10.74
N GLU A 288 33.16 -20.95 -11.34
CA GLU A 288 34.35 -21.69 -11.78
C GLU A 288 35.31 -21.99 -10.61
N SER A 289 35.24 -21.22 -9.52
CA SER A 289 36.07 -21.43 -8.31
C SER A 289 35.51 -22.46 -7.32
N GLY A 290 34.27 -22.94 -7.49
CA GLY A 290 33.56 -23.77 -6.49
C GLY A 290 33.52 -25.28 -6.78
N GLY A 291 34.08 -25.74 -7.90
CA GLY A 291 33.99 -27.14 -8.34
C GLY A 291 35.31 -27.91 -8.19
N ALA A 292 35.83 -28.06 -6.97
CA ALA A 292 37.03 -28.88 -6.74
C ALA A 292 37.07 -29.50 -5.33
N TRP A 293 35.97 -30.06 -4.84
CA TRP A 293 35.98 -30.92 -3.64
C TRP A 293 34.89 -31.99 -3.77
N ASP A 294 35.21 -33.10 -4.43
CA ASP A 294 35.04 -34.45 -3.88
C ASP A 294 35.27 -35.50 -4.96
N SER A 295 36.39 -36.22 -4.86
CA SER A 295 36.42 -37.63 -5.22
C SER A 295 37.63 -38.33 -4.59
N GLY A 296 37.35 -39.05 -3.49
CA GLY A 296 37.93 -40.36 -3.24
C GLY A 296 39.16 -40.43 -2.33
N THR A 297 39.01 -41.12 -1.20
CA THR A 297 39.48 -42.52 -1.09
C THR A 297 39.05 -43.12 0.27
N PRO A 298 38.70 -44.42 0.32
CA PRO A 298 38.39 -45.12 1.56
C PRO A 298 39.62 -45.88 2.08
N VAL A 299 39.97 -45.68 3.35
CA VAL A 299 40.50 -46.70 4.28
C VAL A 299 40.07 -46.31 5.69
#